data_AF-A0A382VRH9-F1
#
_entry.id   AF-A0A382VRH9-F1
#
_cell.length_a   1.000
_cell.length_b   1.000
_cell.length_c   1.000
_cell.angle_alpha   90.00
_cell.angle_beta   90.00
_cell.angle_gamma   90.00
#
_symmetry.space_group_name_H-M   'P 1'
#
loop_
_entity.id
_entity.type
_entity.pdbx_description
1 polymer ?
#
loop_
_entity_poly.entity_id
_entity_poly.type
_entity_poly.pdbx_seq_one_letter_code
_entity_poly.pdbx_strand_id
1 'polypeptide(L)'
;MIKSDKIVIIFYVFLAISFGTAIFYIDSTYETTSLPNIIPEPVTELEITKIVGVNQEEAFLIMTDIKNYPKILPKNIISVNIINQIDNNVLVEYEVIEHGIRTKLLTNHTMYPYDK
;
A
#
# COMPACT_ATOMS: atom_id res chain seq x y z
N MET A 1 -26.30 49.02 32.95
CA MET A 1 -25.51 47.78 33.09
C MET A 1 -25.43 47.43 34.56
N ILE A 2 -26.06 46.33 34.96
CA ILE A 2 -26.17 45.92 36.37
C ILE A 2 -24.78 45.47 36.83
N LYS A 3 -24.45 45.65 38.11
CA LYS A 3 -23.10 45.35 38.66
C LYS A 3 -22.67 43.89 38.40
N SER A 4 -23.62 42.97 38.28
CA SER A 4 -23.44 41.57 37.88
C SER A 4 -22.87 41.44 36.46
N ASP A 5 -23.39 42.19 35.49
CA ASP A 5 -23.02 42.07 34.08
C ASP A 5 -21.55 42.46 33.88
N LYS A 6 -21.09 43.47 34.61
CA LYS A 6 -19.68 43.91 34.63
C LYS A 6 -18.74 42.79 35.11
N ILE A 7 -19.14 42.07 36.16
CA ILE A 7 -18.34 40.99 36.75
C ILE A 7 -18.25 39.81 35.78
N VAL A 8 -19.37 39.47 35.13
CA VAL A 8 -19.42 38.41 34.11
C VAL A 8 -18.52 38.74 32.92
N ILE A 9 -18.55 39.98 32.42
CA ILE A 9 -17.68 40.42 31.32
C ILE A 9 -16.20 40.33 31.70
N ILE A 10 -15.82 40.80 32.89
CA ILE A 10 -14.44 40.73 33.38
C ILE A 10 -13.97 39.28 33.49
N PHE A 11 -14.82 38.38 33.98
CA PHE A 11 -14.52 36.95 34.07
C PHE A 11 -14.19 36.35 32.69
N TYR A 12 -15.01 36.63 31.66
CA TYR A 12 -14.77 36.10 30.32
C TYR A 12 -13.52 36.67 29.65
N VAL A 13 -13.22 37.96 29.88
CA VAL A 13 -11.97 38.56 29.38
C VAL A 13 -10.77 37.87 30.01
N PHE A 14 -10.79 37.63 31.33
CA PHE A 14 -9.71 36.95 32.03
C PHE A 14 -9.56 35.48 31.57
N LEU A 15 -10.69 34.80 31.38
CA LEU A 15 -10.72 33.43 30.88
C LEU A 15 -10.07 33.33 29.50
N ALA A 16 -10.44 34.22 28.57
CA ALA A 16 -9.89 34.24 27.21
C ALA A 16 -8.37 34.48 27.21
N ILE A 17 -7.88 35.39 28.04
CA ILE A 17 -6.44 35.66 28.18
C ILE A 17 -5.73 34.42 28.73
N SER A 18 -6.23 33.83 29.84
CA SER A 18 -5.61 32.66 30.45
C SER A 18 -5.54 31.46 29.50
N PHE A 19 -6.63 31.23 28.76
CA PHE A 19 -6.71 30.13 27.80
C PHE A 19 -5.77 30.35 26.62
N GLY A 20 -5.74 31.57 26.06
CA GLY A 20 -4.82 31.93 25.00
C GLY A 20 -3.36 31.76 25.40
N THR A 21 -2.99 32.21 26.61
CA THR A 21 -1.62 32.02 27.12
C THR A 21 -1.26 30.56 27.36
N ALA A 22 -2.22 29.72 27.78
CA ALA A 22 -1.98 28.30 27.99
C ALA A 22 -1.74 27.56 26.66
N ILE A 23 -2.53 27.85 25.62
CA ILE A 23 -2.33 27.29 24.28
C ILE A 23 -0.99 27.73 23.70
N PHE A 24 -0.65 29.02 23.80
CA PHE A 24 0.63 29.55 23.30
C PHE A 24 1.83 28.98 24.07
N TYR A 25 1.68 28.75 25.38
CA TYR A 25 2.71 28.08 26.19
C TYR A 25 2.90 26.62 25.77
N ILE A 26 1.81 25.89 25.50
CA ILE A 26 1.89 24.51 24.99
C ILE A 26 2.58 24.48 23.63
N ASP A 27 2.20 25.35 22.70
CA ASP A 27 2.77 25.41 21.34
C ASP A 27 4.27 25.80 21.35
N SER A 28 4.68 26.68 22.28
CA SER A 28 6.08 27.09 22.40
C SER A 28 6.95 26.13 23.20
N THR A 29 6.37 25.37 24.13
CA THR A 29 7.12 24.45 25.01
C THR A 29 7.25 23.06 24.42
N TYR A 30 6.19 22.60 23.73
CA TYR A 30 6.16 21.29 23.12
C TYR A 30 6.29 21.47 21.61
N GLU A 31 7.34 20.89 21.03
CA GLU A 31 7.35 20.69 19.58
C GLU A 31 6.07 19.94 19.19
N THR A 32 5.41 20.35 18.11
CA THR A 32 4.30 19.60 17.53
C THR A 32 4.87 18.26 17.08
N THR A 33 4.88 17.29 18.00
CA THR A 33 5.33 15.93 17.71
C THR A 33 4.38 15.43 16.66
N SER A 34 4.85 15.38 15.41
CA SER A 34 4.31 14.44 14.44
C SER A 34 4.20 13.13 15.20
N LEU A 35 2.97 12.62 15.32
CA LEU A 35 2.74 11.32 15.94
C LEU A 35 3.79 10.37 15.35
N PRO A 36 4.48 9.56 16.18
CA PRO A 36 5.47 8.63 15.64
C PRO A 36 4.81 7.86 14.51
N ASN A 37 5.43 7.85 13.34
CA ASN A 37 4.86 7.24 12.15
C ASN A 37 4.81 5.71 12.37
N ILE A 38 3.74 5.26 13.03
CA ILE A 38 3.45 3.86 13.34
C ILE A 38 2.93 3.10 12.11
N ILE A 39 2.69 3.80 11.00
CA ILE A 39 2.30 3.19 9.74
C ILE A 39 3.59 2.83 9.00
N PRO A 40 3.86 1.54 8.74
CA PRO A 40 5.01 1.15 7.95
C PRO A 40 4.94 1.80 6.57
N GLU A 41 6.10 2.22 6.06
CA GLU A 41 6.17 2.76 4.70
C GLU A 41 5.66 1.72 3.70
N PRO A 42 4.89 2.15 2.69
CA PRO A 42 4.35 1.23 1.70
C PRO A 42 5.48 0.55 0.94
N VAL A 43 5.41 -0.77 0.79
CA VAL A 43 6.34 -1.51 -0.06
C VAL A 43 6.07 -1.12 -1.51
N THR A 44 6.99 -0.39 -2.12
CA THR A 44 6.89 0.05 -3.51
C THR A 44 7.45 -0.97 -4.50
N GLU A 45 8.41 -1.79 -4.06
CA GLU A 45 9.14 -2.74 -4.89
C GLU A 45 9.49 -4.00 -4.11
N LEU A 46 9.50 -5.14 -4.78
CA LEU A 46 9.79 -6.44 -4.20
C LEU A 46 10.64 -7.26 -5.17
N GLU A 47 11.83 -7.65 -4.73
CA GLU A 47 12.75 -8.50 -5.48
C GLU A 47 12.88 -9.86 -4.78
N ILE A 48 12.71 -10.96 -5.53
CA ILE A 48 12.89 -12.33 -5.03
C ILE A 48 13.93 -13.04 -5.89
N THR A 49 15.07 -13.39 -5.30
CA THR A 49 16.10 -14.21 -5.94
C THR A 49 16.03 -15.65 -5.44
N LYS A 50 15.98 -16.62 -6.36
CA LYS A 50 16.03 -18.04 -6.03
C LYS A 50 16.93 -18.80 -7.01
N ILE A 51 17.85 -19.60 -6.47
CA ILE A 51 18.66 -20.52 -7.27
C ILE A 51 17.85 -21.79 -7.53
N VAL A 52 17.77 -22.19 -8.80
CA VAL A 52 17.03 -23.37 -9.25
C VAL A 52 17.93 -24.24 -10.13
N GLY A 53 17.76 -25.56 -10.04
CA GLY A 53 18.53 -26.54 -10.81
C GLY A 53 17.93 -26.81 -12.20
N VAL A 54 17.63 -25.78 -12.96
CA VAL A 54 17.12 -25.86 -14.34
C VAL A 54 17.94 -24.93 -15.24
N ASN A 55 18.01 -25.23 -16.53
CA ASN A 55 18.69 -24.33 -17.46
C ASN A 55 17.87 -23.03 -17.65
N GLN A 56 18.51 -21.97 -18.12
CA GLN A 56 17.88 -20.66 -18.28
C GLN A 56 16.74 -20.67 -19.30
N GLU A 57 16.88 -21.45 -20.37
CA GLU A 57 15.88 -21.56 -21.44
C GLU A 57 14.59 -22.21 -20.94
N GLU A 58 14.68 -23.34 -20.25
CA GLU A 58 13.55 -24.04 -19.63
C GLU A 58 12.89 -23.17 -18.58
N ALA A 59 13.67 -22.49 -17.74
CA ALA A 59 13.13 -21.56 -16.75
C ALA A 59 12.32 -20.45 -17.42
N PHE A 60 12.86 -19.85 -18.49
CA PHE A 60 12.17 -18.81 -19.25
C PHE A 60 10.89 -19.34 -19.91
N LEU A 61 10.94 -20.50 -20.57
CA LEU A 61 9.77 -21.10 -21.22
C LEU A 61 8.65 -21.43 -20.23
N ILE A 62 8.99 -21.94 -19.04
CA ILE A 62 8.02 -22.23 -17.98
C ILE A 62 7.39 -20.93 -17.44
N MET A 63 8.22 -19.92 -17.18
CA MET A 63 7.76 -18.64 -16.61
C MET A 63 7.06 -17.73 -17.62
N THR A 64 7.13 -18.03 -18.92
CA THR A 64 6.38 -17.30 -19.95
C THR A 64 5.06 -18.00 -20.32
N ASP A 65 4.87 -19.26 -19.92
CA ASP A 65 3.65 -20.03 -20.14
C ASP A 65 2.55 -19.70 -19.11
N ILE A 66 2.07 -18.45 -19.17
CA ILE A 66 1.00 -17.92 -18.29
C ILE A 66 -0.24 -18.82 -18.30
N LYS A 67 -0.59 -19.38 -19.46
CA LYS A 67 -1.77 -20.25 -19.61
C LYS A 67 -1.73 -21.46 -18.68
N ASN A 68 -0.53 -21.99 -18.40
CA ASN A 68 -0.34 -23.15 -17.55
C ASN A 68 -0.02 -22.80 -16.09
N TYR A 69 -0.11 -21.53 -15.68
CA TYR A 69 0.10 -21.13 -14.29
C TYR A 69 -0.76 -21.84 -13.25
N PRO A 70 -2.03 -22.23 -13.51
CA PRO A 70 -2.78 -23.05 -12.55
C PRO A 70 -2.14 -24.42 -12.29
N LYS A 71 -1.30 -24.92 -13.19
CA LYS A 71 -0.53 -26.16 -13.02
C LYS A 71 0.85 -25.91 -12.42
N ILE A 72 1.49 -24.80 -12.78
CA ILE A 72 2.84 -24.42 -12.34
C ILE A 72 2.81 -23.87 -10.90
N LEU A 73 1.78 -23.08 -10.56
CA LEU A 73 1.56 -22.43 -9.27
C LEU A 73 0.18 -22.80 -8.68
N PRO A 74 -0.12 -24.11 -8.50
CA PRO A 74 -1.47 -24.61 -8.22
C PRO A 74 -2.03 -24.22 -6.85
N LYS A 75 -1.18 -23.75 -5.93
CA LYS A 75 -1.60 -23.38 -4.58
C LYS A 75 -2.35 -22.05 -4.53
N ASN A 76 -1.94 -21.10 -5.37
CA ASN A 76 -2.40 -19.72 -5.29
C ASN A 76 -3.17 -19.29 -6.54
N ILE A 77 -2.93 -19.91 -7.70
CA ILE A 77 -3.60 -19.56 -8.95
C ILE A 77 -4.60 -20.66 -9.30
N ILE A 78 -5.88 -20.31 -9.32
CA ILE A 78 -6.98 -21.23 -9.63
C ILE A 78 -7.21 -21.28 -11.14
N SER A 79 -7.29 -20.12 -11.77
CA SER A 79 -7.54 -20.04 -13.21
C SER A 79 -6.92 -18.78 -13.81
N VAL A 80 -6.72 -18.83 -15.13
CA VAL A 80 -6.13 -17.76 -15.92
C VAL A 80 -6.98 -17.56 -17.17
N ASN A 81 -7.35 -16.31 -17.42
CA ASN A 81 -8.05 -15.91 -18.63
C ASN A 81 -7.22 -14.87 -19.38
N ILE A 82 -6.75 -15.21 -20.58
CA ILE A 82 -5.99 -14.29 -21.44
C ILE A 82 -6.98 -13.39 -22.16
N ILE A 83 -6.92 -12.09 -21.86
CA ILE A 83 -7.80 -11.08 -22.46
C ILE A 83 -7.22 -10.59 -23.78
N ASN A 84 -5.91 -10.32 -23.79
CA ASN A 84 -5.22 -9.81 -24.97
C ASN A 84 -3.74 -10.20 -24.93
N GLN A 85 -3.15 -10.39 -26.11
CA GLN A 85 -1.73 -10.66 -26.28
C GLN A 85 -1.23 -9.88 -27.49
N ILE A 86 -0.30 -8.97 -27.27
CA ILE A 86 0.33 -8.14 -28.30
C ILE A 86 1.85 -8.24 -28.10
N ASP A 87 2.55 -8.85 -29.06
CA ASP A 87 4.00 -9.07 -29.01
C ASP A 87 4.44 -9.72 -27.68
N ASN A 88 5.20 -8.99 -26.87
CA ASN A 88 5.75 -9.44 -25.59
C ASN A 88 4.87 -9.05 -24.39
N ASN A 89 3.72 -8.41 -24.64
CA ASN A 89 2.77 -7.97 -23.62
C ASN A 89 1.55 -8.88 -23.59
N VAL A 90 1.21 -9.36 -22.39
CA VAL A 90 0.07 -10.27 -22.16
C VAL A 90 -0.81 -9.69 -21.05
N LEU A 91 -2.04 -9.34 -21.41
CA LEU A 91 -3.07 -8.90 -20.46
C LEU A 91 -3.93 -10.10 -20.05
N VAL A 92 -3.99 -10.34 -18.74
CA VAL A 92 -4.63 -11.52 -18.16
C VAL A 92 -5.45 -11.17 -16.94
N GLU A 93 -6.59 -11.86 -16.80
CA GLU A 93 -7.35 -11.93 -15.56
C GLU A 93 -7.01 -13.25 -14.85
N TYR A 94 -6.42 -13.13 -13.66
CA TYR A 94 -6.19 -14.26 -12.76
C TYR A 94 -7.34 -14.42 -11.79
N GLU A 95 -7.66 -15.66 -11.46
CA GLU A 95 -8.41 -16.00 -10.27
C GLU A 95 -7.43 -16.61 -9.26
N VAL A 96 -7.22 -15.92 -8.14
CA VAL A 96 -6.26 -16.34 -7.12
C VAL A 96 -6.95 -16.64 -5.80
N ILE A 97 -6.30 -17.49 -5.00
CA ILE A 97 -6.71 -17.79 -3.63
C ILE A 97 -5.52 -17.72 -2.69
N GLU A 98 -5.72 -17.03 -1.57
CA GLU A 98 -4.72 -16.92 -0.53
C GLU A 98 -5.41 -16.88 0.84
N HIS A 99 -4.98 -17.74 1.76
CA HIS A 99 -5.55 -17.84 3.12
C HIS A 99 -7.10 -17.91 3.16
N GLY A 100 -7.72 -18.53 2.15
CA GLY A 100 -9.18 -18.68 2.04
C GLY A 100 -9.90 -17.52 1.34
N ILE A 101 -9.20 -16.44 1.00
CA ILE A 101 -9.75 -15.30 0.26
C ILE A 101 -9.55 -15.54 -1.23
N ARG A 102 -10.64 -15.45 -2.01
CA ARG A 102 -10.63 -15.58 -3.46
C ARG A 102 -10.79 -14.21 -4.10
N THR A 103 -9.92 -13.86 -5.04
CA THR A 103 -9.99 -12.57 -5.74
C THR A 103 -9.62 -12.70 -7.22
N LYS A 104 -10.07 -11.71 -8.00
CA LYS A 104 -9.71 -11.56 -9.41
C LYS A 104 -8.68 -10.46 -9.57
N LEU A 105 -7.59 -10.73 -10.27
CA LEU A 105 -6.51 -9.77 -10.51
C LEU A 105 -6.34 -9.55 -12.01
N LEU A 106 -6.50 -8.30 -12.45
CA LEU A 106 -6.15 -7.88 -13.80
C LEU A 106 -4.67 -7.50 -13.82
N THR A 107 -3.87 -8.24 -14.58
CA THR A 107 -2.41 -8.08 -14.61
C THR A 107 -1.92 -7.99 -16.05
N ASN A 108 -0.95 -7.10 -16.27
CA ASN A 108 -0.23 -7.01 -17.54
C ASN A 108 1.19 -7.55 -17.34
N HIS A 109 1.58 -8.54 -18.14
CA HIS A 109 2.94 -9.08 -18.14
C HIS A 109 3.71 -8.58 -19.35
N THR A 110 4.94 -8.11 -19.12
CA THR A 110 5.90 -7.83 -20.18
C THR A 110 7.07 -8.80 -20.05
N MET A 111 7.32 -9.58 -21.08
CA MET A 111 8.34 -10.63 -21.07
C MET A 111 9.56 -10.21 -21.88
N TYR A 112 10.74 -10.35 -21.29
CA TYR A 112 12.01 -10.13 -21.98
C TYR A 112 12.79 -11.44 -22.01
N PRO A 113 13.29 -11.87 -23.19
CA PRO A 113 14.15 -13.04 -23.26
C PRO A 113 15.40 -12.82 -22.43
N TYR A 114 15.96 -13.92 -21.92
CA TYR A 114 17.26 -13.88 -21.27
C TYR A 114 18.34 -13.47 -22.29
N ASP A 115 19.30 -12.68 -21.84
CA ASP A 115 20.49 -12.40 -22.64
C ASP A 115 21.29 -13.70 -22.81
N LYS A 116 21.79 -13.94 -24.03
CA LYS A 116 22.62 -15.10 -24.36
C LYS A 116 24.03 -14.99 -23.79
#